data_AF-A0A9Q3FI46-F1
#
_entry.id   AF-A0A9Q3FI46-F1
#
_cell.length_a   1.000
_cell.length_b   1.000
_cell.length_c   1.000
_cell.angle_alpha   90.00
_cell.angle_beta   90.00
_cell.angle_gamma   90.00
#
_symmetry.space_group_name_H-M   'P 1'
#
loop_
_entity.id
_entity.type
_entity.pdbx_description
1 polymer ?
#
loop_
_entity_poly.entity_id
_entity_poly.type
_entity_poly.pdbx_seq_one_letter_code
_entity_poly.pdbx_strand_id
1 'polypeptide(L)'
;MRWVDEEIEKAKRIQGKQSRRQIWIEVDPSVVSPNSQTPKGLVIEFYNSKWFNNCHICKKTLLADSFKVSFLPKASQAIHGIQHQDKRLNDQIFTKKYWEKCAFSYDLSHKISKEDDG
;
A
#
# COMPACT_ATOMS: atom_id res chain seq x y z
N MET A 1 -10.85 42.72 17.62
CA MET A 1 -10.97 41.73 16.51
C MET A 1 -9.78 41.90 15.59
N ARG A 2 -9.19 40.81 15.08
CA ARG A 2 -7.95 40.85 14.29
C ARG A 2 -8.28 41.23 12.84
N TRP A 3 -7.56 42.17 12.24
CA TRP A 3 -7.73 42.63 10.86
C TRP A 3 -7.86 41.47 9.84
N VAL A 4 -7.12 40.39 10.10
CA VAL A 4 -7.16 39.15 9.31
C VAL A 4 -8.57 38.56 9.19
N ASP A 5 -9.37 38.61 10.27
CA ASP A 5 -10.73 38.03 10.27
C ASP A 5 -11.70 38.85 9.40
N GLU A 6 -11.52 40.17 9.34
CA GLU A 6 -12.32 41.07 8.49
C GLU A 6 -11.99 40.89 7.00
N GLU A 7 -10.72 40.68 6.68
CA GLU A 7 -10.25 40.39 5.33
C GLU A 7 -10.84 39.05 4.82
N ILE A 8 -10.86 38.03 5.69
CA ILE A 8 -11.43 36.70 5.42
C ILE A 8 -12.95 36.79 5.19
N GLU A 9 -13.66 37.60 5.98
CA GLU A 9 -15.09 37.86 5.81
C GLU A 9 -15.40 38.57 4.49
N LYS A 10 -14.63 39.60 4.11
CA LYS A 10 -14.79 40.30 2.83
C LYS A 10 -14.58 39.37 1.64
N ALA A 11 -13.54 38.54 1.68
CA ALA A 11 -13.26 37.57 0.62
C ALA A 11 -14.40 36.56 0.43
N LYS A 12 -15.01 36.07 1.52
CA LYS A 12 -16.17 35.15 1.49
C LYS A 12 -17.42 35.79 0.87
N ARG A 13 -17.64 37.09 1.09
CA ARG A 13 -18.77 37.84 0.50
C ARG A 13 -18.59 38.06 -1.00
N ILE A 14 -17.37 38.31 -1.45
CA ILE A 14 -17.05 38.59 -2.88
C ILE A 14 -17.10 37.31 -3.72
N GLN A 15 -16.63 36.17 -3.20
CA GLN A 15 -16.57 34.92 -3.97
C GLN A 15 -17.87 34.11 -4.00
N GLY A 16 -18.87 34.46 -3.19
CA GLY A 16 -19.99 33.56 -2.91
C GLY A 16 -19.51 32.25 -2.24
N LYS A 17 -20.42 31.42 -1.73
CA LYS A 17 -20.06 30.10 -1.18
C LYS A 17 -19.64 29.16 -2.31
N GLN A 18 -18.43 29.34 -2.84
CA GLN A 18 -17.81 28.32 -3.68
C GLN A 18 -17.48 27.13 -2.79
N SER A 19 -18.37 26.14 -2.81
CA SER A 19 -18.04 24.79 -2.38
C SER A 19 -16.88 24.34 -3.26
N ARG A 20 -15.67 24.31 -2.68
CA ARG A 20 -14.53 23.62 -3.28
C ARG A 20 -14.86 22.13 -3.27
N ARG A 21 -15.70 21.68 -4.20
CA ARG A 21 -15.90 20.26 -4.45
C ARG A 21 -14.57 19.73 -4.96
N GLN A 22 -13.82 19.08 -4.09
CA GLN A 22 -12.75 18.20 -4.55
C GLN A 22 -13.45 17.11 -5.36
N ILE A 23 -13.27 17.15 -6.68
CA ILE A 23 -13.72 16.09 -7.56
C ILE A 23 -12.74 14.95 -7.32
N TRP A 24 -13.19 13.92 -6.61
CA TRP A 24 -12.49 12.65 -6.56
C TRP A 24 -12.70 12.00 -7.93
N ILE A 25 -11.66 11.99 -8.75
CA ILE A 25 -11.66 11.22 -10.00
C ILE A 25 -11.32 9.79 -9.62
N GLU A 26 -12.28 8.88 -9.71
CA GLU A 26 -11.98 7.45 -9.73
C GLU A 26 -11.17 7.17 -11.00
N VAL A 27 -9.90 6.82 -10.82
CA VAL A 27 -9.04 6.39 -11.93
C VAL A 27 -9.55 5.03 -12.39
N ASP A 28 -9.91 4.96 -13.66
CA ASP A 28 -10.40 3.73 -14.28
C ASP A 28 -9.30 2.64 -14.18
N PRO A 29 -9.57 1.49 -13.53
CA PRO A 29 -8.57 0.44 -13.34
C PRO A 29 -8.06 -0.18 -14.66
N SER A 30 -8.71 0.14 -15.78
CA SER A 30 -8.33 -0.28 -17.14
C SER A 30 -7.17 0.53 -17.73
N VAL A 31 -6.78 1.65 -17.13
CA VAL A 31 -5.64 2.45 -17.63
C VAL A 31 -4.33 1.73 -17.34
N VAL A 32 -3.87 0.98 -18.34
CA VAL A 32 -2.57 0.32 -18.32
C VAL A 32 -1.49 1.41 -18.27
N SER A 33 -0.75 1.47 -17.16
CA SER A 33 0.43 2.33 -17.04
C SER A 33 1.39 2.06 -18.21
N PRO A 34 1.85 3.08 -18.95
CA PRO A 34 2.82 2.90 -20.05
C PRO A 34 4.17 2.35 -19.55
N ASN A 35 4.42 2.41 -18.24
CA ASN A 35 5.52 1.71 -17.61
C ASN A 35 5.08 0.28 -17.25
N SER A 36 5.24 -0.65 -18.20
CA SER A 36 4.98 -2.09 -18.02
C SER A 36 5.98 -2.79 -17.07
N GLN A 37 6.94 -2.06 -16.51
CA GLN A 37 7.94 -2.67 -15.64
C GLN A 37 7.34 -2.93 -14.26
N THR A 38 7.35 -4.20 -13.86
CA THR A 38 6.89 -4.57 -12.53
C THR A 38 7.75 -3.86 -11.48
N PRO A 39 7.12 -3.20 -10.48
CA PRO A 39 7.86 -2.58 -9.39
C PRO A 39 8.71 -3.64 -8.66
N LYS A 40 9.92 -3.25 -8.29
CA LYS A 40 10.89 -4.11 -7.59
C LYS A 40 11.01 -3.68 -6.13
N GLY A 41 11.33 -4.62 -5.26
CA GLY A 41 11.50 -4.38 -3.82
C GLY A 41 10.20 -4.12 -3.07
N LEU A 42 9.03 -4.40 -3.67
CA LEU A 42 7.78 -4.35 -2.93
C LEU A 42 7.59 -5.63 -2.12
N VAL A 43 6.75 -5.53 -1.11
CA VAL A 43 6.35 -6.67 -0.29
C VAL A 43 5.61 -7.70 -1.12
N ILE A 44 5.77 -8.98 -0.80
CA ILE A 44 5.18 -10.10 -1.58
C ILE A 44 3.66 -9.98 -1.79
N GLU A 45 2.95 -9.39 -0.82
CA GLU A 45 1.50 -9.20 -0.88
C GLU A 45 1.00 -8.26 -1.99
N PHE A 46 1.87 -7.41 -2.54
CA PHE A 46 1.50 -6.53 -3.66
C PHE A 46 1.41 -7.29 -4.99
N TYR A 47 1.89 -8.53 -5.05
CA TYR A 47 1.89 -9.34 -6.25
C TYR A 47 0.72 -10.34 -6.23
N ASN A 48 0.17 -10.63 -7.40
CA ASN A 48 -0.80 -11.72 -7.49
C ASN A 48 -0.07 -13.07 -7.26
N SER A 49 -0.56 -13.90 -6.33
CA SER A 49 0.09 -15.16 -5.97
C SER A 49 0.24 -16.13 -7.15
N LYS A 50 -0.79 -16.28 -8.00
CA LYS A 50 -0.70 -17.14 -9.20
C LYS A 50 0.37 -16.64 -10.17
N TRP A 51 0.42 -15.33 -10.40
CA TRP A 51 1.41 -14.71 -11.27
C TRP A 51 2.83 -14.85 -10.70
N PHE A 52 2.99 -14.57 -9.41
CA PHE A 52 4.27 -14.67 -8.73
C PHE A 52 4.80 -16.10 -8.75
N ASN A 53 3.96 -17.09 -8.47
CA ASN A 53 4.34 -18.50 -8.43
C ASN A 53 4.84 -18.99 -9.80
N ASN A 54 4.27 -18.48 -10.89
CA ASN A 54 4.68 -18.78 -12.26
C ASN A 54 5.95 -18.02 -12.71
N CYS A 55 6.45 -17.05 -11.94
CA CYS A 55 7.67 -16.33 -12.28
C CYS A 55 8.93 -17.18 -12.08
N HIS A 56 9.95 -16.94 -12.92
CA HIS A 56 11.25 -17.56 -12.73
C HIS A 56 11.87 -17.14 -11.38
N ILE A 57 12.49 -18.09 -10.68
CA ILE A 57 13.21 -17.90 -9.40
C ILE A 57 14.08 -16.62 -9.36
N CYS A 58 14.91 -16.37 -10.37
CA CYS A 58 15.77 -15.17 -10.41
C CYS A 58 14.97 -13.85 -10.44
N LYS A 59 13.76 -13.87 -11.01
CA LYS A 59 12.85 -12.72 -10.98
C LYS A 59 12.15 -12.63 -9.64
N LYS A 60 11.72 -13.74 -9.04
CA LYS A 60 11.08 -13.77 -7.71
C LYS A 60 11.95 -13.09 -6.65
N THR A 61 13.25 -13.38 -6.64
CA THR A 61 14.22 -12.78 -5.69
C THR A 61 14.49 -11.29 -5.93
N LEU A 62 14.44 -10.84 -7.19
CA LEU A 62 14.66 -9.43 -7.53
C LEU A 62 13.39 -8.57 -7.32
N LEU A 63 12.21 -9.18 -7.50
CA LEU A 63 10.94 -8.48 -7.49
C LEU A 63 10.44 -8.24 -6.07
N ALA A 64 10.32 -9.29 -5.26
CA ALA A 64 9.62 -9.20 -3.99
C ALA A 64 10.57 -9.27 -2.79
N ASP A 65 10.40 -8.33 -1.85
CA ASP A 65 10.91 -8.48 -0.50
C ASP A 65 9.99 -9.44 0.27
N SER A 66 10.34 -10.72 0.23
CA SER A 66 9.66 -11.76 1.01
C SER A 66 10.25 -11.93 2.41
N PHE A 67 10.78 -10.87 3.03
CA PHE A 67 11.07 -10.83 4.47
C PHE A 67 10.17 -9.84 5.22
N LYS A 68 9.33 -9.11 4.48
CA LYS A 68 8.40 -8.14 5.04
C LYS A 68 6.99 -8.48 4.63
N VAL A 69 6.04 -8.06 5.45
CA VAL A 69 4.59 -8.16 5.22
C VAL A 69 4.01 -6.78 5.45
N SER A 70 3.09 -6.37 4.59
CA SER A 70 2.46 -5.04 4.63
C SER A 70 0.99 -5.20 4.93
N PHE A 71 0.47 -4.46 5.91
CA PHE A 71 -0.97 -4.43 6.12
C PHE A 71 -1.68 -3.77 4.94
N LEU A 72 -2.35 -4.55 4.10
CA LEU A 72 -3.30 -4.05 3.11
C LEU A 72 -4.72 -4.33 3.61
N PRO A 73 -5.28 -3.44 4.46
CA PRO A 73 -6.71 -3.52 4.73
C PRO A 73 -7.43 -3.38 3.38
N LYS A 74 -8.60 -4.03 3.24
CA LYS A 74 -9.48 -3.73 2.10
C LYS A 74 -9.60 -2.22 2.01
N ALA A 75 -9.61 -1.65 0.81
CA ALA A 75 -9.63 -0.18 0.66
C ALA A 75 -10.79 0.46 1.45
N SER A 76 -11.93 -0.23 1.56
CA SER A 76 -13.06 0.15 2.42
C SER A 76 -12.73 0.24 3.91
N GLN A 77 -11.85 -0.64 4.40
CA GLN A 77 -11.37 -0.67 5.78
C GLN A 77 -10.30 0.38 6.08
N ALA A 78 -9.59 0.86 5.05
CA ALA A 78 -8.59 1.92 5.20
C ALA A 78 -9.22 3.30 5.49
N ILE A 79 -10.48 3.50 5.08
CA ILE A 79 -11.19 4.78 5.18
C ILE A 79 -11.95 4.92 6.52
N HIS A 80 -11.82 3.97 7.44
CA HIS A 80 -12.44 4.10 8.76
C HIS A 80 -11.59 4.96 9.71
N GLY A 81 -12.23 5.81 10.51
CA GLY A 81 -11.57 6.60 11.56
C GLY A 81 -11.03 5.78 12.73
N ILE A 82 -11.28 4.46 12.73
CA ILE A 82 -10.83 3.53 13.77
C ILE A 82 -9.48 2.95 13.33
N GLN A 83 -8.43 3.19 14.12
CA GLN A 83 -7.13 2.61 13.86
C GLN A 83 -7.12 1.11 14.17
N HIS A 84 -6.48 0.33 13.30
CA HIS A 84 -6.26 -1.09 13.55
C HIS A 84 -5.40 -1.29 14.81
N GLN A 85 -5.75 -2.27 15.64
CA GLN A 85 -5.05 -2.53 16.92
C GLN A 85 -3.56 -2.78 16.73
N ASP A 86 -3.20 -3.44 15.63
CA ASP A 86 -1.81 -3.79 15.32
C ASP A 86 -1.01 -2.64 14.66
N LYS A 87 -1.60 -1.46 14.47
CA LYS A 87 -0.88 -0.29 13.93
C LYS A 87 0.29 0.15 14.83
N ARG A 88 0.23 -0.16 16.14
CA ARG A 88 1.27 0.18 17.12
C ARG A 88 2.36 -0.88 17.23
N LEU A 89 2.24 -2.01 16.52
CA LEU A 89 3.27 -3.04 16.54
C LEU A 89 4.51 -2.57 15.77
N ASN A 90 5.67 -3.03 16.22
CA ASN A 90 6.90 -2.92 15.45
C ASN A 90 6.79 -3.78 14.18
N ASP A 91 7.37 -3.33 13.07
CA ASP A 91 7.33 -3.99 11.77
C ASP A 91 7.78 -5.45 11.83
N GLN A 92 8.77 -5.77 12.66
CA GLN A 92 9.25 -7.15 12.85
C GLN A 92 8.19 -8.05 13.51
N ILE A 93 7.55 -7.55 14.58
CA ILE A 93 6.52 -8.28 15.32
C ILE A 93 5.28 -8.44 14.43
N PHE A 94 4.92 -7.36 13.73
CA PHE A 94 3.84 -7.35 12.75
C PHE A 94 4.09 -8.38 11.66
N THR A 95 5.27 -8.36 11.04
CA THR A 95 5.64 -9.30 9.99
C THR A 95 5.53 -10.73 10.50
N LYS A 96 6.13 -11.06 11.65
CA LYS A 96 6.06 -12.41 12.23
C LYS A 96 4.61 -12.87 12.46
N LYS A 97 3.73 -11.99 12.94
CA LYS A 97 2.32 -12.30 13.20
C LYS A 97 1.52 -12.64 11.94
N TYR A 98 1.80 -11.95 10.83
CA TYR A 98 1.03 -12.07 9.59
C TYR A 98 1.73 -12.90 8.50
N TRP A 99 3.01 -13.22 8.69
CA TRP A 99 3.85 -13.92 7.72
C TRP A 99 3.23 -15.22 7.24
N GLU A 100 2.86 -16.11 8.16
CA GLU A 100 2.31 -17.43 7.83
C GLU A 100 1.05 -17.31 6.96
N LYS A 101 0.16 -16.38 7.31
CA LYS A 101 -1.09 -16.15 6.58
C LYS A 101 -0.83 -15.61 5.17
N CYS A 102 0.12 -14.70 5.02
CA CYS A 102 0.42 -14.07 3.74
C CYS A 102 1.24 -15.00 2.83
N ALA A 103 2.26 -15.66 3.38
CA ALA A 103 3.15 -16.57 2.68
C ALA A 103 2.46 -17.87 2.22
N PHE A 104 1.36 -18.30 2.86
CA PHE A 104 0.65 -19.55 2.55
C PHE A 104 0.34 -19.75 1.07
N SER A 105 0.02 -18.68 0.34
CA SER A 105 -0.36 -18.75 -1.08
C SER A 105 0.82 -18.63 -2.07
N TYR A 106 2.02 -18.33 -1.58
CA TYR A 106 3.20 -18.09 -2.40
C TYR A 106 4.18 -19.25 -2.32
N ASP A 107 4.71 -19.64 -3.47
CA ASP A 107 5.81 -20.58 -3.58
C ASP A 107 7.15 -19.87 -3.30
N LEU A 108 7.62 -20.05 -2.07
CA LEU A 108 8.87 -19.49 -1.54
C LEU A 108 10.01 -20.50 -1.43
N SER A 109 9.91 -21.68 -2.07
CA SER A 109 10.92 -22.75 -1.94
C SER A 109 12.35 -22.31 -2.29
N HIS A 110 12.48 -21.31 -3.16
CA HIS A 110 13.76 -20.73 -3.58
C HIS A 110 14.51 -19.95 -2.49
N LYS A 111 13.89 -19.63 -1.35
CA LYS A 111 14.53 -18.91 -0.24
C LYS A 111 15.12 -19.84 0.82
N ILE A 112 14.59 -21.05 0.97
CA ILE A 112 15.03 -22.00 1.99
C ILE A 112 16.51 -22.40 1.77
N SER A 113 16.97 -22.37 0.51
CA SER A 113 18.36 -22.69 0.14
C SER A 113 19.41 -21.66 0.53
N LYS A 114 19.08 -20.60 1.29
CA LYS A 114 20.04 -19.56 1.71
C LYS A 114 20.44 -19.62 3.19
N GLU A 115 19.90 -20.56 3.96
CA GLU A 115 20.17 -20.69 5.40
C GLU A 115 21.23 -21.75 5.75
N ASP A 116 21.88 -22.38 4.76
CA ASP A 116 22.80 -23.51 4.98
C ASP A 116 24.31 -23.21 4.72
N ASP A 117 24.71 -21.94 4.62
CA ASP A 117 26.13 -21.55 4.52
C ASP A 117 26.45 -20.39 5.48
N GLY A 118 26.84 -20.72 6.72
CA GLY A 118 27.32 -19.77 7.72
C GLY A 118 27.87 -20.45 8.96
#